data_AF-A0A420VPY2-F1
#
_entry.id   AF-A0A420VPY2-F1
#
_cell.length_a   1.000
_cell.length_b   1.000
_cell.length_c   1.000
_cell.angle_alpha   90.00
_cell.angle_beta   90.00
_cell.angle_gamma   90.00
#
_symmetry.space_group_name_H-M   'P 1'
#
loop_
_entity.id
_entity.type
_entity.pdbx_description
1 polymer ?
#
loop_
_entity_poly.entity_id
_entity_poly.type
_entity_poly.pdbx_seq_one_letter_code
_entity_poly.pdbx_strand_id
1 'polypeptide(L)'
;MKTMKMTVMTLLTAATFAISSCGGGKDQPATPINADQFEKLDQNKDNAGKRFSLTGYPYLNSDVTVRSDMEIAVSLFSEPKGRGDYIGSIDLGYKDNKNGMYIPDKFTADDLQVFDNEGNSLGINDKITISFEMDLDTKRPPRTGIKKLEKDENGNPKMVEQKPTYYGDGPSDIKIEKAK
;
A
#
# COMPACT_ATOMS: atom_id res chain seq x y z
N MET A 1 -48.97 9.44 -32.59
CA MET A 1 -47.73 10.18 -32.91
C MET A 1 -46.72 9.91 -31.80
N LYS A 2 -45.53 9.43 -32.14
CA LYS A 2 -44.52 8.90 -31.20
C LYS A 2 -43.78 10.04 -30.49
N THR A 3 -43.70 9.98 -29.17
CA THR A 3 -42.78 10.76 -28.33
C THR A 3 -41.34 10.34 -28.60
N MET A 4 -40.53 11.30 -29.06
CA MET A 4 -39.11 11.13 -29.36
C MET A 4 -38.31 11.32 -28.07
N LYS A 5 -37.71 10.24 -27.56
CA LYS A 5 -36.81 10.27 -26.40
C LYS A 5 -35.43 10.74 -26.86
N MET A 6 -34.92 11.72 -26.12
CA MET A 6 -33.60 12.32 -26.24
C MET A 6 -32.55 11.33 -25.72
N THR A 7 -31.67 10.84 -26.61
CA THR A 7 -30.51 10.02 -26.21
C THR A 7 -29.30 10.94 -26.11
N VAL A 8 -28.96 11.36 -24.90
CA VAL A 8 -27.65 11.97 -24.60
C VAL A 8 -26.65 10.82 -24.53
N MET A 9 -25.79 10.75 -25.53
CA MET A 9 -24.70 9.79 -25.63
C MET A 9 -23.52 10.35 -24.83
N THR A 10 -23.41 9.95 -23.57
CA THR A 10 -22.28 10.29 -22.71
C THR A 10 -21.06 9.49 -23.19
N LEU A 11 -20.12 10.15 -23.88
CA LEU A 11 -18.79 9.59 -24.13
C LEU A 11 -18.06 9.46 -22.78
N LEU A 12 -17.85 8.22 -22.32
CA LEU A 12 -16.82 7.93 -21.33
C LEU A 12 -15.45 8.14 -21.99
N THR A 13 -14.80 9.26 -21.68
CA THR A 13 -13.37 9.43 -21.89
C THR A 13 -12.63 8.52 -20.92
N ALA A 14 -12.21 7.35 -21.40
CA ALA A 14 -11.21 6.53 -20.72
C ALA A 14 -9.89 7.30 -20.72
N ALA A 15 -9.54 7.90 -19.57
CA ALA A 15 -8.22 8.46 -19.35
C ALA A 15 -7.23 7.30 -19.25
N THR A 16 -6.61 6.94 -20.37
CA THR A 16 -5.39 6.14 -20.38
C THR A 16 -4.30 6.96 -19.70
N PHE A 17 -4.01 6.67 -18.43
CA PHE A 17 -2.80 7.12 -17.77
C PHE A 17 -1.61 6.45 -18.45
N ALA A 18 -1.06 7.12 -19.46
CA ALA A 18 0.26 6.84 -19.97
C ALA A 18 1.25 7.13 -18.84
N ILE A 19 1.77 6.06 -18.22
CA ILE A 19 2.88 6.11 -17.27
C ILE A 19 4.13 6.52 -18.05
N SER A 20 4.32 7.82 -18.24
CA SER A 20 5.55 8.41 -18.75
C SER A 20 6.66 8.16 -17.74
N SER A 21 7.39 7.07 -17.98
CA SER A 21 8.55 6.63 -17.21
C SER A 21 9.72 7.59 -17.42
N CYS A 22 9.90 8.54 -16.50
CA CYS A 22 11.12 9.35 -16.40
C CYS A 22 11.82 9.06 -15.07
N GLY A 23 12.82 8.16 -15.06
CA GLY A 23 13.84 8.03 -14.00
C GLY A 23 13.41 7.34 -12.69
N GLY A 24 14.28 6.52 -12.11
CA GLY A 24 14.13 6.05 -10.72
C GLY A 24 14.92 6.96 -9.78
N GLY A 25 14.49 7.08 -8.52
CA GLY A 25 15.24 7.81 -7.49
C GLY A 25 14.38 8.48 -6.41
N LYS A 26 14.98 8.67 -5.22
CA LYS A 26 14.44 9.26 -3.98
C LYS A 26 13.68 10.59 -4.10
N ASP A 27 13.96 11.37 -5.16
CA ASP A 27 13.39 12.71 -5.40
C ASP A 27 12.24 12.72 -6.43
N GLN A 28 11.86 11.56 -6.95
CA GLN A 28 10.73 11.39 -7.85
C GLN A 28 9.39 11.59 -7.11
N PRO A 29 8.35 12.13 -7.78
CA PRO A 29 7.00 12.04 -7.24
C PRO A 29 6.56 10.56 -7.17
N ALA A 30 5.91 10.19 -6.08
CA ALA A 30 5.36 8.85 -5.91
C ALA A 30 4.10 8.66 -6.77
N THR A 31 4.01 7.52 -7.46
CA THR A 31 2.83 7.17 -8.26
C THR A 31 1.73 6.61 -7.35
N PRO A 32 0.53 7.22 -7.27
CA PRO A 32 -0.56 6.69 -6.47
C PRO A 32 -1.03 5.34 -7.03
N ILE A 33 -1.23 4.38 -6.12
CA ILE A 33 -1.69 3.03 -6.44
C ILE A 33 -2.83 2.60 -5.53
N ASN A 34 -3.55 1.55 -5.92
CA ASN A 34 -4.58 0.90 -5.10
C ASN A 34 -4.07 -0.43 -4.49
N ALA A 35 -4.93 -1.10 -3.72
CA ALA A 35 -4.61 -2.37 -3.06
C ALA A 35 -4.16 -3.46 -4.05
N ASP A 36 -4.91 -3.65 -5.14
CA ASP A 36 -4.61 -4.65 -6.18
C ASP A 36 -3.27 -4.42 -6.87
N GLN A 37 -2.89 -3.15 -7.04
CA GLN A 37 -1.60 -2.77 -7.62
C GLN A 37 -0.47 -2.99 -6.61
N PHE A 38 -0.70 -2.66 -5.34
CA PHE A 38 0.27 -2.86 -4.26
C PHE A 38 0.63 -4.35 -4.10
N GLU A 39 -0.36 -5.24 -4.08
CA GLU A 39 -0.15 -6.70 -3.98
C GLU A 39 0.68 -7.31 -5.13
N LYS A 40 0.88 -6.57 -6.23
CA LYS A 40 1.53 -7.06 -7.45
C LYS A 40 2.82 -6.32 -7.78
N LEU A 41 3.28 -5.42 -6.90
CA LEU A 41 4.49 -4.63 -7.18
C LEU A 41 5.73 -5.51 -7.36
N ASP A 42 5.83 -6.60 -6.60
CA ASP A 42 6.92 -7.57 -6.65
C ASP A 42 6.87 -8.52 -7.85
N GLN A 43 5.79 -8.51 -8.64
CA GLN A 43 5.63 -9.34 -9.84
C GLN A 43 6.23 -8.69 -11.10
N ASN A 44 6.76 -7.46 -10.98
CA ASN A 44 7.36 -6.73 -12.09
C ASN A 44 8.68 -6.08 -11.67
N LYS A 45 9.80 -6.62 -12.16
CA LYS A 45 11.15 -6.07 -11.91
C LYS A 45 11.32 -4.61 -12.31
N ASP A 46 10.52 -4.11 -13.25
CA ASP A 46 10.60 -2.72 -13.70
C ASP A 46 10.09 -1.74 -12.63
N ASN A 47 9.50 -2.25 -11.54
CA ASN A 47 9.13 -1.46 -10.37
C ASN A 47 10.32 -1.19 -9.43
N ALA A 48 11.44 -1.90 -9.57
CA ALA A 48 12.63 -1.70 -8.74
C ALA A 48 13.11 -0.23 -8.81
N GLY A 49 13.28 0.41 -7.65
CA GLY A 49 13.70 1.80 -7.52
C GLY A 49 12.66 2.85 -7.93
N LYS A 50 11.42 2.43 -8.26
CA LYS A 50 10.31 3.36 -8.53
C LYS A 50 9.57 3.70 -7.23
N ARG A 51 9.01 4.91 -7.19
CA ARG A 51 8.24 5.40 -6.06
C ARG A 51 6.73 5.24 -6.27
N PHE A 52 6.06 4.73 -5.25
CA PHE A 52 4.62 4.53 -5.22
C PHE A 52 4.03 5.14 -3.95
N SER A 53 2.73 5.40 -3.95
CA SER A 53 2.02 5.85 -2.77
C SER A 53 0.69 5.15 -2.56
N LEU A 54 0.39 4.89 -1.29
CA LEU A 54 -0.89 4.38 -0.80
C LEU A 54 -1.49 5.39 0.17
N THR A 55 -2.82 5.52 0.14
CA THR A 55 -3.54 6.41 1.05
C THR A 55 -4.59 5.61 1.80
N GLY A 56 -4.61 5.72 3.13
CA GLY A 56 -5.56 5.01 4.00
C GLY A 56 -5.50 5.48 5.44
N TYR A 57 -6.23 4.81 6.31
CA TYR A 57 -6.20 5.01 7.76
C TYR A 57 -5.30 3.95 8.40
N PRO A 58 -4.28 4.33 9.19
CA PRO A 58 -3.38 3.39 9.82
C PRO A 58 -4.08 2.64 10.95
N TYR A 59 -3.82 1.34 11.06
CA TYR A 59 -4.36 0.50 12.12
C TYR A 59 -3.47 -0.72 12.38
N LEU A 60 -3.51 -1.23 13.62
CA LEU A 60 -2.93 -2.51 13.99
C LEU A 60 -4.05 -3.50 14.31
N ASN A 61 -3.99 -4.69 13.72
CA ASN A 61 -5.09 -5.66 13.83
C ASN A 61 -5.17 -6.37 15.21
N SER A 62 -4.26 -6.07 16.12
CA SER A 62 -4.22 -6.64 17.46
C SER A 62 -3.49 -5.71 18.43
N ASP A 63 -3.74 -5.89 19.72
CA ASP A 63 -2.90 -5.32 20.78
C ASP A 63 -1.47 -5.82 20.66
N VAL A 64 -0.51 -4.96 20.99
CA VAL A 64 0.90 -5.24 20.79
C VAL A 64 1.68 -5.10 22.09
N THR A 65 2.53 -6.08 22.36
CA THR A 65 3.58 -6.03 23.39
C THR A 65 4.91 -6.10 22.69
N VAL A 66 5.70 -5.04 22.80
CA VAL A 66 6.97 -4.90 22.07
C VAL A 66 8.00 -5.88 22.61
N ARG A 67 8.72 -6.53 21.69
CA ARG A 67 9.89 -7.37 21.98
C ARG A 67 11.09 -6.82 21.20
N SER A 68 12.28 -7.08 21.71
CA SER A 68 13.55 -6.56 21.20
C SER A 68 13.95 -7.23 19.88
N ASP A 69 13.30 -6.84 18.76
CA ASP A 69 13.51 -7.33 17.37
C ASP A 69 12.21 -7.36 16.52
N MET A 70 11.09 -6.85 17.05
CA MET A 70 9.81 -6.96 16.34
C MET A 70 9.69 -5.99 15.17
N GLU A 71 9.53 -6.52 13.96
CA GLU A 71 9.03 -5.78 12.79
C GLU A 71 7.53 -5.52 12.98
N ILE A 72 7.13 -4.24 12.97
CA ILE A 72 5.72 -3.87 13.10
C ILE A 72 5.24 -3.29 11.78
N ALA A 73 4.47 -4.09 11.06
CA ALA A 73 3.77 -3.63 9.87
C ALA A 73 2.44 -2.97 10.24
N VAL A 74 2.23 -1.74 9.76
CA VAL A 74 0.98 -1.00 9.93
C VAL A 74 0.08 -1.29 8.74
N SER A 75 -1.13 -1.74 9.03
CA SER A 75 -2.17 -1.94 8.02
C SER A 75 -2.82 -0.60 7.67
N LEU A 76 -3.15 -0.42 6.39
CA LEU A 76 -3.95 0.68 5.88
C LEU A 76 -5.34 0.18 5.52
N PHE A 77 -6.34 0.95 5.94
CA PHE A 77 -7.75 0.68 5.66
C PHE A 77 -8.44 1.85 4.95
N SER A 78 -9.52 1.58 4.24
CA SER A 78 -10.29 2.62 3.55
C SER A 78 -11.11 3.50 4.51
N GLU A 79 -11.39 3.02 5.73
CA GLU A 79 -12.08 3.78 6.79
C GLU A 79 -11.30 3.75 8.13
N PRO A 80 -11.55 4.73 9.03
CA PRO A 80 -10.91 4.79 10.35
C PRO A 80 -11.16 3.55 11.21
N LYS A 81 -10.20 3.28 12.11
CA LYS A 81 -10.25 2.23 13.13
C LYS A 81 -10.34 0.80 12.56
N GLY A 82 -9.58 0.54 11.50
CA GLY A 82 -9.51 -0.79 10.89
C GLY A 82 -10.79 -1.22 10.18
N ARG A 83 -11.62 -0.27 9.72
CA ARG A 83 -12.89 -0.55 9.05
C ARG A 83 -12.77 -0.39 7.53
N GLY A 84 -13.76 -0.92 6.82
CA GLY A 84 -13.77 -0.89 5.37
C GLY A 84 -12.79 -1.89 4.76
N ASP A 85 -12.33 -1.59 3.56
CA ASP A 85 -11.46 -2.46 2.79
C ASP A 85 -10.01 -2.35 3.27
N TYR A 86 -9.34 -3.49 3.39
CA TYR A 86 -7.91 -3.55 3.60
C TYR A 86 -7.16 -3.13 2.32
N ILE A 87 -6.23 -2.19 2.46
CA ILE A 87 -5.47 -1.61 1.35
C ILE A 87 -4.09 -2.25 1.21
N GLY A 88 -3.42 -2.52 2.33
CA GLY A 88 -2.05 -3.01 2.35
C GLY A 88 -1.45 -2.87 3.74
N SER A 89 -0.27 -3.44 3.93
CA SER A 89 0.48 -3.34 5.18
C SER A 89 1.93 -3.01 4.86
N ILE A 90 2.48 -2.03 5.56
CA ILE A 90 3.84 -1.50 5.34
C ILE A 90 4.57 -1.51 6.66
N ASP A 91 5.80 -2.03 6.68
CA ASP A 91 6.70 -1.84 7.81
C ASP A 91 7.19 -0.40 7.82
N LEU A 92 6.80 0.35 8.85
CA LEU A 92 7.20 1.74 9.02
C LEU A 92 8.52 1.88 9.80
N GLY A 93 8.99 0.77 10.39
CA GLY A 93 10.10 0.73 11.32
C GLY A 93 9.78 1.46 12.64
N TYR A 94 10.50 1.09 13.69
CA TYR A 94 10.56 1.87 14.91
C TYR A 94 11.45 3.10 14.66
N LYS A 95 10.89 4.31 14.75
CA LYS A 95 11.67 5.56 14.63
C LYS A 95 11.18 6.56 15.64
N ASP A 96 12.12 7.14 16.37
CA ASP A 96 11.77 7.99 17.51
C ASP A 96 10.97 9.24 17.12
N ASN A 97 11.01 9.76 15.88
CA ASN A 97 10.35 11.06 15.59
C ASN A 97 9.82 11.34 14.17
N LYS A 98 10.21 10.64 13.09
CA LYS A 98 9.79 11.00 11.70
C LYS A 98 9.64 9.80 10.79
N ASN A 99 8.65 9.82 9.90
CA ASN A 99 8.40 8.76 8.90
C ASN A 99 8.46 7.35 9.51
N GLY A 100 7.76 7.19 10.62
CA GLY A 100 7.76 5.97 11.43
C GLY A 100 6.63 6.02 12.44
N MET A 101 6.66 5.14 13.43
CA MET A 101 5.65 5.10 14.47
C MET A 101 6.25 5.20 15.86
N TYR A 102 5.46 5.73 16.80
CA TYR A 102 5.73 5.60 18.22
C TYR A 102 5.15 4.28 18.72
N ILE A 103 5.99 3.48 19.38
CA ILE A 103 5.58 2.17 19.89
C ILE A 103 5.89 2.14 21.40
N PRO A 104 4.91 2.35 22.28
CA PRO A 104 5.08 2.11 23.70
C PRO A 104 5.32 0.62 23.97
N ASP A 105 5.94 0.26 25.11
CA ASP A 105 6.15 -1.14 25.52
C ASP A 105 4.86 -1.99 25.45
N LYS A 106 3.72 -1.35 25.75
CA LYS A 106 2.37 -1.91 25.63
C LYS A 106 1.42 -0.84 25.12
N PHE A 107 0.65 -1.17 24.10
CA PHE A 107 -0.34 -0.27 23.54
C PHE A 107 -1.44 -1.04 22.80
N THR A 108 -2.61 -0.41 22.71
CA THR A 108 -3.73 -0.94 21.94
C THR A 108 -3.69 -0.39 20.51
N ALA A 109 -4.46 -1.00 19.62
CA ALA A 109 -4.62 -0.47 18.27
C ALA A 109 -5.12 0.98 18.26
N ASP A 110 -5.92 1.38 19.26
CA ASP A 110 -6.47 2.73 19.37
C ASP A 110 -5.41 3.78 19.78
N ASP A 111 -4.30 3.34 20.37
CA ASP A 111 -3.20 4.20 20.81
C ASP A 111 -2.13 4.43 19.72
N LEU A 112 -2.31 3.84 18.53
CA LEU A 112 -1.35 3.93 17.44
C LEU A 112 -1.12 5.40 17.03
N GLN A 113 0.15 5.81 17.05
CA GLN A 113 0.61 7.08 16.54
C GLN A 113 1.69 6.87 15.48
N VAL A 114 1.47 7.44 14.30
CA VAL A 114 2.47 7.54 13.23
C VAL A 114 2.95 8.99 13.13
N PHE A 115 4.23 9.18 12.81
CA PHE A 115 4.80 10.52 12.63
C PHE A 115 4.99 10.82 11.14
N ASP A 116 4.50 11.98 10.72
CA ASP A 116 4.74 12.49 9.38
C ASP A 116 6.21 12.90 9.16
N ASN A 117 6.51 13.37 7.96
CA ASN A 117 7.83 13.87 7.55
C ASN A 117 8.28 15.14 8.31
N GLU A 118 7.34 15.90 8.89
CA GLU A 118 7.61 17.07 9.71
C GLU A 118 7.86 16.69 11.18
N GLY A 119 7.32 15.56 11.62
CA GLY A 119 7.36 15.04 12.98
C GLY A 119 6.05 15.24 13.75
N ASN A 120 4.97 15.62 13.07
CA ASN A 120 3.66 15.73 13.69
C ASN A 120 3.07 14.32 13.90
N SER A 121 2.42 14.11 15.05
CA SER A 121 1.72 12.86 15.36
C SER A 121 0.37 12.81 14.64
N LEU A 122 0.10 11.66 14.01
CA LEU A 122 -1.14 11.32 13.32
C LEU A 122 -1.67 10.00 13.91
N GLY A 123 -2.97 9.94 14.18
CA GLY A 123 -3.60 8.77 14.79
C GLY A 123 -4.43 7.94 13.81
N ILE A 124 -5.10 6.90 14.33
CA ILE A 124 -5.98 5.98 13.58
C ILE A 124 -7.18 6.66 12.87
N ASN A 125 -7.50 7.89 13.26
CA ASN A 125 -8.59 8.68 12.66
C ASN A 125 -8.09 9.64 11.59
N ASP A 126 -6.77 9.82 11.46
CA ASP A 126 -6.16 10.61 10.41
C ASP A 126 -5.93 9.75 9.18
N LYS A 127 -6.38 10.25 8.03
CA LYS A 127 -6.05 9.64 6.75
C LYS A 127 -4.61 10.05 6.40
N ILE A 128 -3.78 9.08 6.04
CA ILE A 128 -2.36 9.30 5.72
C ILE A 128 -2.07 8.85 4.30
N THR A 129 -1.09 9.48 3.67
CA THR A 129 -0.44 9.00 2.45
C THR A 129 0.96 8.52 2.81
N ILE A 130 1.24 7.26 2.49
CA ILE A 130 2.56 6.66 2.62
C ILE A 130 3.17 6.56 1.22
N SER A 131 4.26 7.27 0.99
CA SER A 131 5.07 7.19 -0.22
C SER A 131 6.34 6.39 0.04
N PHE A 132 6.70 5.48 -0.85
CA PHE A 132 7.84 4.58 -0.68
C PHE A 132 8.53 4.29 -2.01
N GLU A 133 9.80 3.89 -1.95
CA GLU A 133 10.52 3.28 -3.07
C GLU A 133 10.38 1.75 -2.99
N MET A 134 10.15 1.10 -4.12
CA MET A 134 10.07 -0.37 -4.17
C MET A 134 11.48 -0.97 -4.32
N ASP A 135 11.99 -1.60 -3.28
CA ASP A 135 13.26 -2.33 -3.32
C ASP A 135 13.04 -3.79 -3.74
N LEU A 136 13.67 -4.16 -4.86
CA LEU A 136 13.61 -5.50 -5.43
C LEU A 136 15.02 -5.96 -5.83
N ASP A 137 15.41 -7.16 -5.39
CA ASP A 137 16.57 -7.87 -5.91
C ASP A 137 16.28 -8.44 -7.29
N THR A 138 16.62 -7.64 -8.31
CA THR A 138 16.49 -8.01 -9.73
C THR A 138 17.67 -8.80 -10.27
N LYS A 139 18.74 -9.00 -9.47
CA LYS A 139 19.92 -9.79 -9.86
C LYS A 139 19.67 -11.28 -9.68
N ARG A 140 18.82 -11.64 -8.72
CA ARG A 140 18.40 -13.01 -8.47
C ARG A 140 17.22 -13.41 -9.39
N PRO A 141 17.16 -14.66 -9.87
CA PRO A 141 15.96 -15.17 -10.55
C PRO A 141 14.73 -15.04 -9.63
N PRO A 142 13.56 -14.66 -10.18
CA PRO A 142 12.35 -14.54 -9.37
C PRO A 142 11.92 -15.91 -8.83
N ARG A 143 11.21 -15.88 -7.70
CA ARG A 143 10.59 -17.07 -7.12
C ARG A 143 9.42 -17.50 -8.00
N THR A 144 9.40 -18.78 -8.36
CA THR A 144 8.35 -19.39 -9.20
C THR A 144 7.60 -20.49 -8.44
N GLY A 145 6.48 -20.96 -9.00
CA GLY A 145 5.70 -22.07 -8.43
C GLY A 145 4.93 -21.71 -7.16
N ILE A 146 4.78 -20.43 -6.84
CA ILE A 146 3.95 -19.95 -5.74
C ILE A 146 2.48 -20.16 -6.14
N LYS A 147 1.71 -20.81 -5.29
CA LYS A 147 0.27 -20.99 -5.49
C LYS A 147 -0.49 -20.27 -4.38
N LYS A 148 -1.47 -19.45 -4.74
CA LYS A 148 -2.38 -18.78 -3.80
C LYS A 148 -3.76 -19.42 -3.89
N LEU A 149 -4.46 -19.45 -2.77
CA LEU A 149 -5.87 -19.84 -2.73
C LEU A 149 -6.70 -18.64 -3.18
N GLU A 150 -7.41 -18.79 -4.29
CA GLU A 150 -8.35 -17.79 -4.81
C GLU A 150 -9.76 -18.40 -4.90
N LYS A 151 -10.78 -17.57 -5.06
CA LYS A 151 -12.15 -18.03 -5.34
C LYS A 151 -12.37 -18.04 -6.85
N ASP A 152 -12.95 -19.11 -7.37
CA ASP A 152 -13.37 -19.16 -8.77
C ASP A 152 -14.66 -18.35 -9.02
N GLU A 153 -15.12 -18.31 -10.27
CA GLU A 153 -16.35 -17.61 -10.69
C GLU A 153 -17.61 -18.04 -9.92
N ASN A 154 -17.59 -19.22 -9.31
CA ASN A 154 -18.67 -19.78 -8.51
C ASN A 154 -18.43 -19.66 -6.99
N GLY A 155 -17.36 -18.97 -6.58
CA GLY A 155 -16.98 -18.77 -5.19
C GLY A 155 -16.24 -19.94 -4.53
N ASN A 156 -15.90 -21.00 -5.28
CA ASN A 156 -15.20 -22.16 -4.72
C ASN A 156 -13.69 -21.89 -4.58
N PRO A 157 -13.05 -22.39 -3.52
CA PRO A 157 -11.61 -22.28 -3.35
C PRO A 157 -10.85 -23.04 -4.45
N LYS A 158 -9.92 -22.36 -5.12
CA LYS A 158 -9.06 -22.89 -6.17
C LYS A 158 -7.62 -22.43 -5.95
N MET A 159 -6.68 -23.36 -6.08
CA MET A 159 -5.25 -23.01 -6.11
C MET A 159 -4.92 -22.44 -7.49
N VAL A 160 -4.42 -21.19 -7.52
CA VAL A 160 -3.99 -20.49 -8.72
C VAL A 160 -2.49 -20.25 -8.63
N GLU A 161 -1.77 -20.55 -9.71
CA GLU A 161 -0.34 -20.25 -9.81
C GLU A 161 -0.15 -18.75 -10.03
N GLN A 162 0.66 -18.13 -9.16
CA GLN A 162 0.97 -16.72 -9.23
C GLN A 162 2.06 -16.44 -10.26
N LYS A 163 2.09 -15.20 -10.76
CA LYS A 163 3.23 -14.71 -11.53
C LYS A 163 4.51 -14.80 -10.69
N PRO A 164 5.68 -15.00 -11.33
CA PRO A 164 6.96 -14.97 -10.62
C PRO A 164 7.11 -13.68 -9.80
N THR A 165 7.55 -13.81 -8.56
CA THR A 165 7.78 -12.66 -7.67
C THR A 165 9.27 -12.45 -7.43
N TYR A 166 9.70 -11.21 -7.40
CA TYR A 166 11.09 -10.84 -7.12
C TYR A 166 11.31 -10.74 -5.61
N TYR A 167 12.52 -11.10 -5.16
CA TYR A 167 12.94 -10.92 -3.78
C TYR A 167 13.18 -9.42 -3.49
N GLY A 168 13.28 -9.04 -2.23
CA GLY A 168 13.63 -7.69 -1.79
C GLY A 168 13.00 -7.33 -0.46
N ASP A 169 13.37 -6.17 0.07
CA ASP A 169 12.82 -5.64 1.33
C ASP A 169 11.44 -4.96 1.10
N GLY A 170 11.02 -4.82 -0.17
CA GLY A 170 9.72 -4.26 -0.52
C GLY A 170 9.69 -2.74 -0.35
N PRO A 171 8.62 -2.15 0.24
CA PRO A 171 8.56 -0.73 0.51
C PRO A 171 9.73 -0.23 1.38
N SER A 172 10.52 0.71 0.85
CA SER A 172 11.65 1.36 1.52
C SER A 172 11.60 2.89 1.30
N ASP A 173 12.52 3.65 1.91
CA ASP A 173 12.56 5.13 1.85
C ASP A 173 11.19 5.79 2.07
N ILE A 174 10.55 5.36 3.16
CA ILE A 174 9.19 5.72 3.56
C ILE A 174 9.09 7.23 3.87
N LYS A 175 8.07 7.88 3.30
CA LYS A 175 7.62 9.24 3.63
C LYS A 175 6.14 9.18 4.00
N ILE A 176 5.79 9.74 5.15
CA ILE A 176 4.41 9.79 5.65
C ILE A 176 3.94 11.24 5.63
N GLU A 177 2.73 11.46 5.11
CA GLU A 177 2.09 12.77 5.06
C GLU A 177 0.62 12.65 5.48
N LYS A 178 0.08 13.67 6.15
CA LYS A 178 -1.37 13.78 6.36
C LYS A 178 -2.08 13.96 5.01
N ALA A 179 -3.05 13.11 4.72
CA ALA A 179 -3.85 13.25 3.50
C ALA A 179 -4.79 14.47 3.62
N LYS A 180 -4.99 15.17 2.50
CA LYS A 180 -5.89 16.33 2.39
C LYS A 180 -7.35 15.91 2.26
#